data_AF-A0A0S8J661-F1
#
_entry.id   AF-A0A0S8J661-F1
#
_cell.length_a   1.000
_cell.length_b   1.000
_cell.length_c   1.000
_cell.angle_alpha   90.00
_cell.angle_beta   90.00
_cell.angle_gamma   90.00
#
_symmetry.space_group_name_H-M   'P 1'
#
loop_
_entity.id
_entity.type
_entity.pdbx_description
1 polymer ?
#
loop_
_entity_poly.entity_id
_entity_poly.type
_entity_poly.pdbx_seq_one_letter_code
_entity_poly.pdbx_strand_id
1 'polypeptide(L)'
;GAEYLLMILSVLMVLIGISIAYLFYILRPDLPKNLAERFKGPYKLLLNKYYIDELYNFAFVQPFIKLAIWFWRFVDVAIIDGFANGSAYMVGWISGVARKIQTGYVRNYALSLLVGAVFILAYFILR
;
A
#
# COMPACT_ATOMS: atom_id res chain seq x y z
N GLY A 1 8.83 58.56 -14.18
CA GLY A 1 7.82 58.75 -15.26
C GLY A 1 7.15 57.43 -15.61
N ALA A 2 7.91 56.48 -16.15
CA ALA A 2 7.42 55.15 -16.48
C ALA A 2 6.93 54.33 -15.27
N GLU A 3 7.52 54.49 -14.09
CA GLU A 3 7.10 53.74 -12.88
C GLU A 3 5.68 54.11 -12.44
N TYR A 4 5.35 55.41 -12.43
CA TYR A 4 3.99 55.88 -12.14
C TYR A 4 2.98 55.41 -13.20
N LEU A 5 3.38 55.38 -14.47
CA LEU A 5 2.53 54.85 -15.54
C LEU A 5 2.20 53.37 -15.34
N LEU A 6 3.21 52.54 -15.02
CA LEU A 6 3.02 51.12 -14.74
C LEU A 6 2.17 50.88 -13.50
N MET A 7 2.32 51.71 -12.47
CA MET A 7 1.53 51.65 -11.24
C MET A 7 0.05 51.99 -11.49
N ILE A 8 -0.21 53.04 -12.27
CA ILE A 8 -1.58 53.41 -12.65
C ILE A 8 -2.21 52.32 -13.53
N LEU A 9 -1.45 51.78 -14.49
CA LEU A 9 -1.91 50.68 -15.34
C LEU A 9 -2.25 49.42 -14.53
N SER A 10 -1.44 49.04 -13.55
CA SER A 10 -1.71 47.85 -12.73
C SER A 10 -2.98 48.02 -11.90
N VAL A 11 -3.17 49.19 -11.28
CA VAL A 11 -4.37 49.51 -10.50
C VAL A 11 -5.61 49.50 -11.40
N LEU A 12 -5.54 50.08 -12.60
CA LEU A 12 -6.63 50.05 -13.57
C LEU A 12 -6.98 48.62 -14.00
N MET A 13 -5.98 47.77 -14.27
CA MET A 13 -6.21 46.37 -14.64
C MET A 13 -6.91 45.58 -13.51
N VAL A 14 -6.52 45.82 -12.26
CA VAL A 14 -7.18 45.21 -11.10
C VAL A 14 -8.63 45.69 -10.97
N LEU A 15 -8.87 47.00 -11.10
CA LEU A 15 -10.23 47.56 -11.03
C LEU A 15 -11.13 47.00 -12.14
N ILE A 16 -10.61 46.84 -13.36
CA ILE A 16 -11.32 46.18 -14.46
C ILE A 16 -11.62 44.73 -14.11
N GLY A 17 -10.65 43.97 -13.61
CA GLY A 17 -10.83 42.57 -13.21
C GLY A 17 -11.91 42.40 -12.13
N ILE A 18 -11.89 43.23 -11.10
CA ILE A 18 -12.90 43.23 -10.02
C ILE A 18 -14.27 43.60 -10.59
N SER A 19 -14.35 44.60 -11.48
CA SER A 19 -15.61 45.02 -12.11
C SER A 19 -16.23 43.89 -12.94
N ILE A 20 -15.41 43.16 -13.70
CA ILE A 20 -15.85 41.99 -14.48
C ILE A 20 -16.31 40.86 -13.54
N ALA A 21 -15.57 40.58 -12.47
CA ALA A 21 -15.95 39.58 -11.48
C ALA A 21 -17.29 39.94 -10.79
N TYR A 22 -17.46 41.20 -10.39
CA TYR A 22 -18.72 41.69 -9.81
C TYR A 22 -19.89 41.49 -10.77
N LEU A 23 -19.69 41.79 -12.06
CA LEU A 23 -20.70 41.58 -13.09
C LEU A 23 -21.04 40.09 -13.28
N PHE A 24 -20.04 39.20 -13.28
CA PHE A 24 -20.23 37.76 -13.48
C PHE A 24 -20.80 37.04 -12.26
N TYR A 25 -20.53 37.49 -11.04
CA TYR A 25 -20.95 36.78 -9.82
C TYR A 25 -22.18 37.41 -9.13
N ILE A 26 -22.39 38.72 -9.25
CA ILE A 26 -23.47 39.43 -8.54
C ILE A 26 -24.55 39.92 -9.52
N LEU A 27 -24.16 40.63 -10.58
CA LEU A 27 -25.14 41.30 -11.44
C LEU A 27 -25.81 40.36 -12.45
N ARG A 28 -25.03 39.46 -13.08
CA ARG A 28 -25.49 38.56 -14.15
C ARG A 28 -24.76 37.20 -14.10
N PRO A 29 -25.14 36.32 -13.16
CA PRO A 29 -24.59 34.97 -13.04
C PRO A 29 -24.84 34.07 -14.26
N ASP A 30 -25.75 34.46 -15.16
CA ASP A 30 -26.04 33.71 -16.39
C ASP A 30 -24.91 33.83 -17.44
N LEU A 31 -24.13 34.90 -17.41
CA LEU A 31 -23.05 35.16 -18.36
C LEU A 31 -21.92 34.13 -18.31
N PRO A 32 -21.32 33.81 -17.13
CA PRO A 32 -20.29 32.78 -17.06
C PRO A 32 -20.81 31.40 -17.46
N LYS A 33 -22.09 31.08 -17.18
CA LYS A 33 -22.72 29.82 -17.61
C LYS A 33 -22.85 29.74 -19.14
N ASN A 34 -23.36 30.80 -19.77
CA ASN A 34 -23.46 30.88 -21.23
C ASN A 34 -22.08 30.83 -21.91
N LEU A 35 -21.07 31.43 -21.30
CA LEU A 35 -19.70 31.39 -21.81
C LEU A 35 -19.10 29.98 -21.70
N ALA A 36 -19.33 29.29 -20.58
CA ALA A 36 -18.94 27.90 -20.39
C ALA A 36 -19.64 26.95 -21.39
N GLU A 37 -20.91 27.20 -21.71
CA GLU A 37 -21.66 26.42 -22.70
C GLU A 37 -21.20 26.66 -24.14
N ARG A 38 -20.70 27.86 -24.46
CA ARG A 38 -20.11 28.18 -25.77
C ARG A 38 -18.70 27.62 -25.92
N PHE A 39 -17.89 27.69 -24.87
CA PHE A 39 -16.49 27.23 -24.86
C PHE A 39 -16.28 25.99 -24.01
N LYS A 40 -17.11 24.95 -24.21
CA LYS A 40 -17.08 23.71 -23.43
C LYS A 40 -15.69 23.05 -23.39
N GLY A 41 -14.94 23.07 -24.49
CA GLY A 41 -13.60 22.45 -24.57
C GLY A 41 -12.59 23.10 -23.62
N PRO A 42 -12.22 24.37 -23.82
CA PRO A 42 -11.32 25.10 -22.94
C PRO A 42 -11.82 25.17 -21.50
N TYR A 43 -13.13 25.37 -21.31
CA TYR A 43 -13.74 25.38 -19.98
C TYR A 43 -13.55 24.03 -19.27
N LYS A 44 -13.77 22.90 -19.96
CA LYS A 44 -13.57 21.57 -19.40
C LYS A 44 -12.10 21.28 -19.10
N LEU A 45 -11.16 21.77 -19.90
CA LEU A 45 -9.72 21.66 -19.61
C LEU A 45 -9.35 22.40 -18.32
N LEU A 46 -9.79 23.66 -18.19
CA LEU A 46 -9.56 24.46 -16.98
C LEU A 46 -10.27 23.87 -15.76
N LEU A 47 -11.50 23.38 -15.93
CA LEU A 47 -12.31 22.75 -14.89
C LEU A 47 -11.64 21.50 -14.33
N ASN A 48 -11.05 20.67 -15.20
CA ASN A 48 -10.30 19.48 -14.79
C ASN A 48 -8.82 19.78 -14.53
N LYS A 49 -8.45 21.04 -14.23
CA LYS A 49 -7.07 21.44 -13.89
C LYS A 49 -6.02 20.90 -14.88
N TYR A 50 -6.32 20.98 -16.18
CA TYR A 50 -5.45 20.49 -17.25
C TYR A 50 -5.19 18.96 -17.26
N TYR A 51 -6.00 18.17 -16.55
CA TYR A 51 -5.85 16.72 -16.44
C TYR A 51 -4.51 16.24 -15.87
N ILE A 52 -3.76 17.12 -15.20
CA ILE A 52 -2.43 16.81 -14.67
C ILE A 52 -2.55 15.85 -13.48
N ASP A 53 -3.54 16.07 -12.62
CA ASP A 53 -3.82 15.21 -11.46
C ASP A 53 -4.15 13.78 -11.93
N GLU A 54 -4.99 13.64 -12.95
CA GLU A 54 -5.41 12.35 -13.53
C GLU A 54 -4.25 11.65 -14.23
N LEU A 55 -3.44 12.39 -15.00
CA LEU A 55 -2.27 11.84 -15.65
C LEU A 55 -1.26 11.34 -14.63
N TYR A 56 -1.01 12.11 -13.55
CA TYR A 56 -0.12 11.70 -12.48
C TYR A 56 -0.63 10.45 -11.76
N ASN A 57 -1.94 10.42 -11.47
CA ASN A 57 -2.57 9.26 -10.85
C ASN A 57 -2.44 8.01 -11.74
N PHE A 58 -2.66 8.15 -13.04
CA PHE A 58 -2.56 7.03 -13.99
C PHE A 58 -1.11 6.59 -14.24
N ALA A 59 -0.18 7.54 -14.41
CA ALA A 59 1.20 7.25 -14.79
C ALA A 59 2.07 6.81 -13.60
N PHE A 60 1.83 7.35 -12.40
CA PHE A 60 2.67 7.10 -11.23
C PHE A 60 1.92 6.40 -10.12
N VAL A 61 0.79 6.93 -9.65
CA VAL A 61 0.14 6.40 -8.44
C VAL A 61 -0.38 4.97 -8.65
N GLN A 62 -1.16 4.73 -9.69
CA GLN A 62 -1.80 3.43 -9.96
C GLN A 62 -0.77 2.30 -10.21
N PRO A 63 0.28 2.50 -11.03
CA PRO A 63 1.31 1.47 -11.21
C PRO A 63 2.05 1.14 -9.92
N PHE A 64 2.40 2.15 -9.12
CA PHE A 64 3.10 1.92 -7.84
C PHE A 64 2.22 1.19 -6.83
N ILE A 65 0.93 1.51 -6.75
CA ILE A 65 -0.01 0.78 -5.88
C ILE A 65 -0.11 -0.68 -6.34
N LYS A 66 -0.26 -0.94 -7.64
CA LYS A 66 -0.32 -2.31 -8.18
C LYS A 66 0.95 -3.10 -7.88
N LEU A 67 2.11 -2.45 -8.02
CA LEU A 67 3.40 -3.06 -7.70
C LEU A 67 3.52 -3.37 -6.21
N ALA A 68 3.12 -2.45 -5.33
CA ALA A 68 3.12 -2.67 -3.88
C ALA A 68 2.20 -3.83 -3.48
N ILE A 69 1.00 -3.90 -4.05
CA ILE A 69 0.06 -5.02 -3.81
C ILE A 69 0.66 -6.34 -4.30
N TRP A 70 1.35 -6.34 -5.45
CA TRP A 70 2.02 -7.53 -5.96
C TRP A 70 3.12 -8.01 -5.02
N PHE A 71 3.98 -7.10 -4.53
CA PHE A 71 5.01 -7.43 -3.55
C PHE A 71 4.42 -7.98 -2.25
N TRP A 72 3.36 -7.36 -1.72
CA TRP A 72 2.70 -7.84 -0.51
C TRP A 72 2.16 -9.26 -0.69
N ARG A 73 1.45 -9.55 -1.78
CA ARG A 73 0.87 -10.88 -2.01
C ARG A 73 1.92 -11.94 -2.27
N PHE A 74 2.99 -11.61 -2.98
CA PHE A 74 4.01 -12.59 -3.35
C PHE A 74 5.03 -12.81 -2.25
N VAL A 75 5.56 -11.73 -1.66
CA VAL A 75 6.61 -11.84 -0.64
C VAL A 75 6.01 -12.18 0.71
N ASP A 76 5.05 -11.39 1.18
CA ASP A 76 4.54 -11.55 2.54
C ASP A 76 3.67 -12.81 2.65
N VAL A 77 2.59 -12.85 1.87
CA VAL A 77 1.60 -13.93 1.99
C VAL A 77 2.11 -15.28 1.46
N ALA A 78 2.85 -15.31 0.36
CA ALA A 78 3.28 -16.59 -0.21
C ALA A 78 4.59 -17.09 0.41
N ILE A 79 5.58 -16.20 0.62
CA ILE A 79 6.90 -16.61 1.11
C ILE A 79 6.92 -16.59 2.64
N ILE A 80 6.65 -15.45 3.28
CA ILE A 80 6.80 -15.30 4.73
C ILE A 80 5.78 -16.17 5.48
N ASP A 81 4.49 -15.97 5.20
CA ASP A 81 3.42 -16.76 5.82
C ASP A 81 3.52 -18.24 5.43
N GLY A 82 3.95 -18.54 4.20
CA GLY A 82 4.19 -19.92 3.76
C GLY A 82 5.27 -20.61 4.60
N PHE A 83 6.38 -19.92 4.86
CA PHE A 83 7.47 -20.45 5.68
C PHE A 83 7.05 -20.61 7.14
N ALA A 84 6.39 -19.60 7.70
CA ALA A 84 5.92 -19.61 9.08
C ALA A 84 4.93 -20.76 9.32
N ASN A 85 3.89 -20.86 8.49
CA ASN A 85 2.90 -21.93 8.58
C ASN A 85 3.54 -23.30 8.32
N GLY A 86 4.42 -23.42 7.32
CA GLY A 86 5.16 -24.65 7.04
C GLY A 86 5.98 -25.13 8.24
N SER A 87 6.67 -24.22 8.92
CA SER A 87 7.42 -24.54 10.14
C SER A 87 6.50 -25.02 11.27
N ALA A 88 5.36 -24.36 11.45
CA ALA A 88 4.36 -24.75 12.45
C ALA A 88 3.78 -26.14 12.16
N TYR A 89 3.45 -26.44 10.89
CA TYR A 89 3.00 -27.76 10.47
C TYR A 89 4.06 -28.83 10.69
N MET A 90 5.33 -28.55 10.37
CA MET A 90 6.43 -29.49 10.58
C MET A 90 6.60 -29.81 12.07
N VAL A 91 6.62 -28.79 12.93
CA VAL A 91 6.73 -28.96 14.38
C VAL A 91 5.51 -29.72 14.94
N GLY A 92 4.31 -29.40 14.47
CA GLY A 92 3.09 -30.12 14.83
C GLY A 92 3.15 -31.60 14.44
N TRP A 93 3.65 -31.90 13.24
CA TRP A 93 3.83 -33.28 12.77
C TRP A 93 4.83 -34.06 13.62
N ILE A 94 6.01 -33.48 13.87
CA ILE A 94 7.04 -34.10 14.75
C ILE A 94 6.47 -34.36 16.14
N SER A 95 5.75 -33.38 16.71
CA SER A 95 5.10 -33.51 18.01
C SER A 95 4.04 -34.62 18.02
N GLY A 96 3.28 -34.77 16.93
CA GLY A 96 2.30 -35.85 16.76
C GLY A 96 2.94 -37.23 16.70
N VAL A 97 4.08 -37.36 16.01
CA VAL A 97 4.87 -38.60 15.97
C VAL A 97 5.47 -38.90 17.36
N ALA A 98 6.09 -37.91 17.99
CA ALA A 98 6.68 -38.05 19.33
C ALA A 98 5.64 -38.46 20.38
N ARG A 99 4.42 -37.93 20.29
CA ARG A 99 3.30 -38.31 21.17
C ARG A 99 2.96 -39.80 21.08
N LYS A 100 3.06 -40.41 19.89
CA LYS A 100 2.78 -41.85 19.71
C LYS A 100 3.84 -42.75 20.35
N ILE A 101 5.08 -42.27 20.49
CA ILE A 101 6.16 -42.99 21.18
C ILE A 101 5.86 -43.08 22.69
N GLN A 102 5.18 -42.07 23.25
CA GLN A 102 4.74 -42.09 24.64
C GLN A 102 3.47 -42.92 24.81
N THR A 103 3.66 -44.24 24.98
CA THR A 103 2.56 -45.21 25.09
C THR A 103 1.87 -45.25 26.45
N GLY A 104 2.41 -44.58 27.49
CA GLY A 104 1.84 -44.55 28.84
C GLY A 104 2.04 -45.83 29.68
N TYR A 105 2.58 -46.90 29.09
CA TYR A 105 2.87 -48.15 29.80
C TYR A 105 4.23 -48.12 30.48
N VAL A 106 4.26 -48.16 31.82
CA VAL A 106 5.48 -48.16 32.65
C VAL A 106 6.51 -49.23 32.21
N ARG A 107 6.03 -50.40 31.75
CA ARG A 107 6.88 -51.49 31.22
C ARG A 107 7.74 -51.04 30.04
N ASN A 108 7.17 -50.29 29.09
CA ASN A 108 7.89 -49.84 27.90
C ASN A 108 8.96 -48.82 28.27
N TYR A 109 8.69 -47.97 29.27
CA TYR A 109 9.70 -47.04 29.80
C TYR A 109 10.86 -47.80 30.45
N ALA A 110 10.58 -48.79 31.31
CA ALA A 110 11.63 -49.60 31.96
C ALA A 110 12.53 -50.31 30.93
N LEU A 111 11.95 -50.86 29.87
CA LEU A 111 12.71 -51.47 28.77
C LEU A 111 13.58 -50.44 28.03
N SER A 112 13.03 -49.27 27.70
CA SER A 112 13.78 -48.21 27.01
C SER A 112 14.98 -47.69 27.84
N LEU A 113 14.82 -47.61 29.17
CA LEU A 113 15.87 -47.21 30.10
C LEU A 113 17.01 -48.23 30.16
N LEU A 114 16.67 -49.53 30.25
CA LEU A 114 17.65 -50.61 30.22
C LEU A 114 18.44 -50.63 28.90
N VAL A 115 17.75 -50.50 27.76
CA VAL A 115 18.39 -50.43 26.45
C VAL A 115 19.35 -49.23 26.38
N GLY A 116 18.91 -48.05 26.84
CA GLY A 116 19.75 -46.85 26.89
C GLY A 116 21.01 -47.05 27.75
N ALA A 117 20.87 -47.67 28.92
CA ALA A 117 22.01 -47.97 29.79
C ALA A 117 23.01 -48.93 29.14
N VAL A 118 22.53 -49.98 28.47
CA VAL A 118 23.39 -50.93 27.72
C VAL A 118 24.14 -50.21 26.60
N PHE A 119 23.48 -49.34 25.83
CA PHE A 119 24.14 -48.57 24.77
C PHE A 119 25.23 -47.64 25.30
N ILE A 120 24.96 -46.95 26.41
CA ILE A 120 25.95 -46.06 27.05
C ILE A 120 27.16 -46.88 27.52
N LEU A 121 26.93 -47.99 28.22
CA LEU A 121 28.00 -48.87 28.68
C LEU A 121 28.81 -49.46 27.52
N ALA A 122 28.14 -49.92 26.46
CA ALA A 122 28.80 -50.42 25.26
C ALA A 122 29.66 -49.35 24.59
N TYR A 123 29.16 -48.11 24.47
CA TYR A 123 29.93 -46.98 23.95
C TYR A 123 31.18 -46.70 24.80
N PHE A 124 31.06 -46.74 26.12
CA PHE A 124 32.20 -46.55 27.03
C PHE A 124 33.23 -47.68 26.97
N ILE A 125 32.81 -48.92 26.72
CA ILE A 125 33.71 -50.07 26.60
C ILE A 125 34.40 -50.11 25.22
N LEU A 126 33.71 -49.64 24.17
CA LEU A 126 34.22 -49.60 22.79
C LEU A 126 35.05 -48.34 22.47
N ARG A 127 35.11 -47.39 23.39
CA ARG A 127 35.91 -46.15 23.29
C ARG A 127 37.16 -46.25 24.13
#